data_AF-A0AAV4BM93-F1
#
_entry.id   AF-A0AAV4BM93-F1
#
_cell.length_a   1.000
_cell.length_b   1.000
_cell.length_c   1.000
_cell.angle_alpha   90.00
_cell.angle_beta   90.00
_cell.angle_gamma   90.00
#
_symmetry.space_group_name_H-M   'P 1'
#
loop_
_entity.id
_entity.type
_entity.pdbx_description
1 polymer ?
#
loop_
_entity_poly.entity_id
_entity_poly.type
_entity_poly.pdbx_seq_one_letter_code
_entity_poly.pdbx_strand_id
1 'polypeptide(L)'
;MCVWILASTSGVFQRPMMLSPEKAIIVTLSCCYLHNFLKRKCGTYMAQGSVDWEDTTSHEMHAGEWRATQRDLVRLQPTFNRNMTERAKFVRETLKRYFSTRGAVSWQWDKFQGQ
;
A
#
# COMPACT_ATOMS: atom_id res chain seq x y z
N MET A 1 4.34 -0.07 -1.66
CA MET A 1 3.59 1.01 -2.34
C MET A 1 3.70 0.98 -3.88
N CYS A 2 4.79 0.51 -4.51
CA CYS A 2 4.94 0.55 -5.98
C CYS A 2 4.01 -0.39 -6.78
N VAL A 3 3.60 -1.54 -6.23
CA VAL A 3 2.77 -2.52 -6.97
C VAL A 3 1.34 -2.01 -7.21
N TRP A 4 0.81 -1.18 -6.30
CA TRP A 4 -0.56 -0.66 -6.40
C TRP A 4 -0.71 0.44 -7.46
N ILE A 5 0.32 1.29 -7.62
CA ILE A 5 0.30 2.38 -8.62
C ILE A 5 0.34 1.80 -10.04
N LEU A 6 1.18 0.77 -10.27
CA LEU A 6 1.26 0.14 -11.59
C LEU A 6 -0.05 -0.58 -11.98
N ALA A 7 -0.77 -1.15 -11.01
CA ALA A 7 -2.04 -1.84 -11.26
C ALA A 7 -3.20 -0.90 -11.62
N SER A 8 -3.21 0.32 -11.08
CA SER A 8 -4.22 1.33 -11.40
C SER A 8 -3.91 2.07 -12.71
N THR A 9 -2.64 2.30 -13.04
CA THR A 9 -2.27 3.06 -14.25
C THR A 9 -2.00 2.20 -15.49
N SER A 10 -1.60 0.95 -15.30
CA SER A 10 -1.20 0.06 -16.39
C SER A 10 -1.98 -1.24 -16.27
N GLY A 11 -3.12 -1.31 -16.97
CA GLY A 11 -4.05 -2.46 -16.97
C GLY A 11 -3.41 -3.83 -17.26
N VAL A 12 -2.14 -3.87 -17.66
CA VAL A 12 -1.27 -5.06 -17.76
C VAL A 12 -1.28 -5.89 -16.47
N PHE A 13 -1.36 -5.28 -15.29
CA PHE A 13 -1.35 -6.01 -14.00
C PHE A 13 -2.75 -6.39 -13.50
N GLN A 14 -3.82 -6.04 -14.22
CA GLN A 14 -5.19 -6.42 -13.82
C GLN A 14 -5.54 -7.87 -14.18
N ARG A 15 -4.69 -8.55 -14.96
CA ARG A 15 -4.82 -9.97 -15.31
C ARG A 15 -3.52 -10.72 -14.97
N PRO A 16 -3.60 -12.01 -14.62
CA PRO A 16 -2.40 -12.84 -14.45
C PRO A 16 -1.53 -12.79 -15.71
N MET A 17 -0.26 -12.41 -15.55
CA MET A 17 0.69 -12.46 -16.65
C MET A 17 1.09 -13.92 -16.90
N MET A 18 0.71 -14.46 -18.06
CA MET A 18 1.14 -15.78 -18.55
C MET A 18 2.58 -15.72 -19.08
N LEU A 19 3.50 -15.21 -18.25
CA LEU A 19 4.90 -15.00 -18.58
C LEU A 19 5.79 -15.77 -17.60
N SER A 20 6.99 -16.16 -18.03
CA SER A 20 7.99 -16.65 -17.10
C SER A 20 8.37 -15.55 -16.10
N PRO A 21 8.77 -15.89 -14.87
CA PRO A 21 9.13 -14.91 -13.85
C PRO A 21 10.17 -13.89 -14.32
N GLU A 22 11.16 -14.31 -15.12
CA GLU A 22 12.19 -13.41 -15.66
C GLU A 22 11.59 -12.34 -16.58
N LYS A 23 10.64 -12.73 -17.44
CA LYS A 23 9.94 -11.81 -18.34
C LYS A 23 9.02 -10.87 -17.57
N ALA A 24 8.33 -11.38 -16.54
CA ALA A 24 7.49 -10.56 -15.68
C ALA A 24 8.30 -9.47 -14.94
N ILE A 25 9.53 -9.78 -14.51
CA ILE A 25 10.45 -8.80 -13.91
C ILE A 25 10.79 -7.70 -14.92
N ILE A 26 11.17 -8.06 -16.14
CA ILE A 26 11.52 -7.08 -17.19
C ILE A 26 10.35 -6.16 -17.49
N VAL A 27 9.14 -6.72 -17.64
CA VAL A 27 7.91 -5.94 -17.88
C VAL A 27 7.65 -4.99 -16.72
N THR A 28 7.76 -5.47 -15.48
CA THR A 28 7.55 -4.66 -14.28
C THR A 28 8.53 -3.49 -14.19
N LEU A 29 9.82 -3.76 -14.41
CA LEU A 29 10.85 -2.72 -14.42
C LEU A 29 10.62 -1.71 -15.53
N SER A 30 10.26 -2.16 -16.73
CA SER A 30 9.94 -1.29 -17.87
C SER A 30 8.77 -0.36 -17.56
N CYS A 31 7.72 -0.87 -16.93
CA CYS A 31 6.59 -0.07 -16.45
C CYS A 31 7.03 0.95 -15.40
N CYS A 32 7.89 0.58 -14.44
CA CYS A 32 8.44 1.52 -13.45
C CYS A 32 9.24 2.65 -14.13
N TYR A 33 10.10 2.33 -15.08
CA TYR A 33 10.89 3.32 -15.81
C TYR A 33 10.00 4.27 -16.59
N LEU A 34 9.01 3.73 -17.31
CA LEU A 34 8.04 4.52 -18.07
C LEU A 34 7.23 5.44 -17.15
N HIS A 35 6.72 4.92 -16.04
CA HIS A 35 5.97 5.71 -15.05
C HIS A 35 6.81 6.87 -14.51
N ASN A 36 8.06 6.60 -14.12
CA ASN A 36 8.98 7.63 -13.64
C ASN A 36 9.30 8.67 -14.72
N PHE A 37 9.48 8.24 -15.97
CA PHE A 37 9.71 9.13 -17.09
C PHE A 37 8.51 10.06 -17.34
N LEU A 38 7.30 9.49 -17.42
CA LEU A 38 6.07 10.25 -17.66
C LEU A 38 5.76 11.20 -16.50
N LYS A 39 5.95 10.77 -15.24
CA LYS A 39 5.82 11.64 -14.07
C LYS A 39 6.73 12.88 -14.14
N ARG A 40 7.94 12.73 -14.69
CA ARG A 40 8.91 13.85 -14.78
C ARG A 40 8.72 14.72 -16.01
N LYS A 41 8.26 14.16 -17.13
CA LYS A 41 8.23 14.84 -18.44
C LYS A 41 6.84 15.29 -18.87
N CYS A 42 5.79 14.67 -18.36
CA CYS A 42 4.42 14.97 -18.72
C CYS A 42 3.67 15.49 -17.49
N GLY A 43 3.53 16.82 -17.38
CA GLY A 43 2.79 17.44 -16.28
C GLY A 43 1.31 17.03 -16.20
N THR A 44 0.75 16.51 -17.30
CA THR A 44 -0.63 16.00 -17.37
C THR A 44 -0.76 14.51 -17.05
N TYR A 45 0.35 13.75 -16.96
CA TYR A 45 0.31 12.30 -16.72
C TYR A 45 -0.24 11.96 -15.34
N MET A 46 0.07 12.78 -14.35
CA MET A 46 -0.59 12.73 -13.05
C MET A 46 -1.12 14.12 -12.72
N ALA A 47 -2.46 14.27 -12.72
CA ALA A 47 -3.09 15.49 -12.26
C ALA A 47 -2.66 15.80 -10.82
N GLN A 48 -2.38 17.07 -10.53
CA GLN A 48 -2.12 17.50 -9.15
C GLN A 48 -3.31 17.11 -8.26
N GLY A 49 -3.02 16.49 -7.12
CA GLY A 49 -4.05 15.97 -6.23
C GLY A 49 -4.62 14.60 -6.61
N SER A 50 -4.18 13.94 -7.69
CA SER A 50 -4.63 12.57 -8.01
C SER A 50 -4.15 11.52 -7.02
N VAL A 51 -2.98 11.74 -6.40
CA VAL A 51 -2.37 10.87 -5.39
C VAL A 51 -2.11 11.67 -4.11
N ASP A 52 -1.85 10.94 -3.03
CA ASP A 52 -1.46 11.56 -1.77
C ASP A 52 -0.13 12.26 -1.93
N TRP A 53 -0.03 13.44 -1.34
CA TRP A 53 1.20 14.19 -1.30
C TRP A 53 1.37 14.83 0.07
N GLU A 54 2.62 14.94 0.49
CA GLU A 54 3.00 15.59 1.74
C GLU A 54 3.51 16.99 1.39
N ASP A 55 2.98 17.99 2.09
CA ASP A 55 3.59 19.30 2.10
C ASP A 55 4.82 19.25 3.01
N THR A 56 6.00 19.36 2.39
CA THR A 56 7.28 19.30 3.09
C THR A 56 7.54 20.49 4.02
N THR A 57 6.73 21.56 3.93
CA THR A 57 6.85 22.73 4.79
C THR A 57 5.94 22.69 6.01
N SER A 58 4.70 22.22 5.86
CA SER A 58 3.75 22.08 6.96
C SER A 58 3.76 20.69 7.62
N HIS A 59 4.43 19.71 6.98
CA HIS A 59 4.37 18.28 7.33
C HIS A 59 2.94 17.72 7.31
N GLU A 60 2.03 18.38 6.59
CA GLU A 60 0.66 17.93 6.42
C GLU A 60 0.53 16.98 5.23
N MET A 61 -0.24 15.91 5.43
CA MET A 61 -0.54 14.94 4.39
C MET A 61 -1.86 15.30 3.72
N HIS A 62 -1.80 15.66 2.44
CA HIS A 62 -2.97 15.93 1.63
C HIS A 62 -3.48 14.65 0.97
N ALA A 63 -4.77 14.36 1.15
CA ALA A 63 -5.40 13.21 0.54
C ALA A 63 -5.62 13.43 -0.96
N GLY A 64 -5.23 12.45 -1.77
CA GLY A 64 -5.50 12.46 -3.20
C GLY A 64 -6.94 12.09 -3.56
N GLU A 65 -7.39 12.56 -4.71
CA GLU A 65 -8.73 12.37 -5.31
C GLU A 65 -9.06 10.89 -5.56
N TRP A 66 -8.04 10.03 -5.67
CA TRP A 66 -8.23 8.57 -5.73
C TRP A 66 -9.04 8.02 -4.55
N ARG A 67 -8.99 8.68 -3.39
CA ARG A 67 -9.82 8.31 -2.23
C ARG A 67 -11.30 8.64 -2.39
N ALA A 68 -11.63 9.67 -3.16
CA ALA A 68 -13.01 10.04 -3.44
C ALA A 68 -13.64 9.13 -4.52
N THR A 69 -12.82 8.62 -5.44
CA THR A 69 -13.24 7.71 -6.52
C THR A 69 -13.25 6.24 -6.11
N GLN A 70 -12.59 5.87 -5.00
CA GLN A 70 -12.71 4.52 -4.47
C GLN A 70 -14.13 4.32 -3.92
N ARG A 71 -14.92 3.50 -4.63
CA ARG A 71 -16.14 2.92 -4.05
C ARG A 71 -15.73 2.29 -2.73
N ASP A 72 -16.50 2.56 -1.68
CA ASP A 72 -16.30 1.95 -0.36
C ASP A 72 -15.91 0.49 -0.53
N LEU A 73 -14.81 0.09 0.11
CA LEU A 73 -14.40 -1.30 0.13
C LEU A 73 -15.62 -2.13 0.49
N VAL A 74 -16.07 -2.97 -0.45
CA VAL A 74 -17.26 -3.79 -0.24
C VAL A 74 -17.02 -4.56 1.05
N ARG A 75 -17.92 -4.39 2.03
CA ARG A 75 -17.85 -5.14 3.28
C ARG A 75 -17.75 -6.61 2.91
N LEU A 76 -16.62 -7.23 3.26
CA LEU A 76 -16.45 -8.66 3.09
C LEU A 76 -17.61 -9.35 3.80
N GLN A 77 -18.22 -10.31 3.12
CA GLN A 77 -19.28 -11.12 3.72
C GLN A 77 -18.75 -11.73 5.01
N PRO A 78 -19.46 -11.60 6.15
CA PRO A 78 -19.04 -12.21 7.39
C PRO A 78 -18.88 -13.71 7.19
N THR A 79 -17.69 -14.23 7.42
CA THR A 79 -17.44 -15.67 7.35
C THR A 79 -18.02 -16.35 8.60
N PHE A 80 -18.58 -17.55 8.43
CA PHE A 80 -19.09 -18.36 9.55
C PHE A 80 -17.97 -18.89 10.46
N ASN A 81 -16.72 -18.91 9.96
CA ASN A 81 -15.56 -19.32 10.73
C ASN A 81 -15.04 -18.18 11.62
N ARG A 82 -15.72 -17.95 12.75
CA ARG A 82 -15.37 -16.89 13.71
C ARG A 82 -14.20 -17.25 14.63
N ASN A 83 -13.86 -18.54 14.71
CA ASN A 83 -12.81 -19.02 15.61
C ASN A 83 -11.52 -19.29 14.83
N MET A 84 -10.56 -18.38 14.99
CA MET A 84 -9.17 -18.60 14.62
C MET A 84 -8.62 -19.85 15.34
N THR A 85 -7.85 -20.68 14.65
CA THR A 85 -7.23 -21.88 15.24
C THR A 85 -6.36 -21.52 16.45
N GLU A 86 -6.23 -22.43 17.41
CA GLU A 86 -5.40 -22.21 18.61
C GLU A 86 -3.95 -21.85 18.25
N ARG A 87 -3.39 -22.48 17.21
CA ARG A 87 -2.07 -22.14 16.69
C ARG A 87 -2.00 -20.68 16.23
N ALA A 88 -3.02 -20.20 15.56
CA ALA A 88 -3.04 -18.86 15.01
C ALA A 88 -3.25 -17.81 16.14
N LYS A 89 -4.04 -18.13 17.18
CA LYS A 89 -4.08 -17.34 18.43
C LYS A 89 -2.71 -17.28 19.12
N PHE A 90 -2.03 -18.43 19.23
CA PHE A 90 -0.70 -18.52 19.84
C PHE A 90 0.33 -17.68 19.08
N VAL A 91 0.37 -17.76 17.75
CA VAL A 91 1.26 -16.93 16.92
C VAL A 91 0.96 -15.45 17.12
N ARG A 92 -0.32 -15.05 17.11
CA ARG A 92 -0.73 -13.65 17.35
C ARG A 92 -0.22 -13.15 18.70
N GLU A 93 -0.41 -13.92 19.77
CA GLU A 93 0.02 -13.51 21.12
C GLU A 93 1.55 -13.47 21.23
N THR A 94 2.25 -14.42 20.61
CA THR A 94 3.71 -14.47 20.58
C THR A 94 4.29 -13.23 19.90
N LEU A 95 3.77 -12.88 18.72
CA LEU A 95 4.21 -11.70 17.97
C LEU A 95 3.88 -10.42 18.71
N LYS A 96 2.64 -10.30 19.25
CA LYS A 96 2.24 -9.17 20.08
C LYS A 96 3.22 -8.95 21.23
N ARG A 97 3.51 -9.99 22.02
CA ARG A 97 4.46 -9.90 23.13
C ARG A 97 5.84 -9.49 22.66
N TYR A 98 6.34 -10.04 21.55
CA TYR A 98 7.64 -9.69 21.01
C TYR A 98 7.73 -8.20 20.63
N PHE A 99 6.81 -7.69 19.81
CA PHE A 99 6.81 -6.30 19.35
C PHE A 99 6.45 -5.29 20.44
N SER A 100 5.79 -5.71 21.51
CA SER A 100 5.55 -4.85 22.69
C SER A 100 6.70 -4.86 23.71
N THR A 101 7.68 -5.75 23.58
CA THR A 101 8.79 -5.86 24.53
C THR A 101 10.14 -5.81 23.82
N ARG A 102 10.70 -6.96 23.44
CA ARG A 102 12.06 -7.10 22.88
C ARG A 102 12.23 -6.43 21.53
N GLY A 103 11.19 -6.45 20.71
CA GLY A 103 11.14 -5.81 19.40
C GLY A 103 10.53 -4.41 19.42
N ALA A 104 10.31 -3.82 20.60
CA ALA A 104 9.76 -2.48 20.70
C ALA A 104 10.80 -1.46 20.23
N VAL A 105 10.37 -0.56 19.35
CA VAL A 105 11.20 0.55 18.86
C VAL A 105 10.99 1.79 19.73
N SER A 106 12.02 2.63 19.84
CA SER A 106 12.01 3.80 20.74
C SER A 106 10.83 4.74 20.50
N TRP A 107 10.43 4.91 19.23
CA TRP A 107 9.37 5.82 18.81
C TRP A 107 7.98 5.21 18.82
N GLN A 108 7.82 3.94 19.21
CA GLN A 108 6.55 3.21 19.11
C GLN A 108 5.44 3.84 19.97
N TRP A 109 5.80 4.49 21.07
CA TRP A 109 4.87 5.04 22.05
C TRP A 109 4.68 6.55 21.96
N ASP A 110 5.47 7.24 21.12
CA ASP A 110 5.44 8.70 20.96
C ASP A 110 4.07 9.19 20.47
N LYS A 111 3.39 8.37 19.68
CA LYS A 111 2.04 8.65 19.15
C LYS A 111 0.93 8.56 20.22
N PHE A 112 1.20 7.96 21.39
CA PHE A 112 0.23 7.80 22.48
C PHE A 112 0.41 8.83 23.61
N GLN A 113 1.50 9.60 23.60
CA GLN A 113 1.84 10.57 24.65
C GLN A 113 1.25 11.97 24.40
N GLY A 114 0.46 12.15 23.35
CA GLY A 114 -0.11 13.43 22.91
C GLY A 114 -1.65 13.53 22.99
N GLN A 115 -2.27 12.91 24.00
CA GLN A 115 -3.69 13.14 24.36
C GLN A 115 -3.80 13.71 25.77
#